data_AF-A0A963TNG1-F1
#
_entry.id   AF-A0A963TNG1-F1
#
_cell.length_a   1.000
_cell.length_b   1.000
_cell.length_c   1.000
_cell.angle_alpha   90.00
_cell.angle_beta   90.00
_cell.angle_gamma   90.00
#
_symmetry.space_group_name_H-M   'P 1'
#
loop_
_entity.id
_entity.type
_entity.pdbx_description
1 polymer ?
#
loop_
_entity_poly.entity_id
_entity_poly.type
_entity_poly.pdbx_seq_one_letter_code
_entity_poly.pdbx_strand_id
1 'polypeptide(L)'
;MSDDLSRIADALERIAPAPASAPDWTAAEAFVWHTAPDRLDPVPEVARVELSLLVAVDRARNTLLENTLQFARGYPANNALLWGARGMGKSSLVKAVHAEVLRQGLGLKIVELSREDLPSIGRLLAHLRAARDHRFLLF
;
A
#
# COMPACT_ATOMS: atom_id res chain seq x y z
N MET A 1 -0.12 44.97 11.23
CA MET A 1 -0.61 43.85 12.06
C MET A 1 -1.24 42.71 11.26
N SER A 2 -1.85 42.94 10.09
CA SER A 2 -2.40 41.84 9.26
C SER A 2 -1.33 41.06 8.48
N ASP A 3 -0.27 41.73 8.04
CA ASP A 3 0.76 41.14 7.16
C ASP A 3 1.66 40.13 7.91
N ASP A 4 2.03 40.45 9.15
CA ASP A 4 2.82 39.56 10.02
C ASP A 4 2.05 38.27 10.35
N LEU A 5 0.73 38.37 10.59
CA LEU A 5 -0.12 37.21 10.85
C LEU A 5 -0.28 36.33 9.60
N SER A 6 -0.40 36.93 8.41
CA SER A 6 -0.45 36.18 7.15
C SER A 6 0.86 35.45 6.89
N ARG A 7 2.00 36.11 7.11
CA ARG A 7 3.33 35.50 6.93
C ARG A 7 3.60 34.37 7.92
N ILE A 8 3.09 34.48 9.15
CA ILE A 8 3.13 33.39 10.13
C ILE A 8 2.22 32.25 9.70
N ALA A 9 1.00 32.53 9.22
CA ALA A 9 0.09 31.51 8.70
C ALA A 9 0.71 30.75 7.51
N ASP A 10 1.28 31.45 6.53
CA ASP A 10 1.95 30.84 5.38
C ASP A 10 3.21 30.04 5.77
N ALA A 11 3.93 30.48 6.81
CA ALA A 11 5.04 29.72 7.37
C ALA A 11 4.55 28.45 8.09
N LEU A 12 3.45 28.55 8.84
CA LEU A 12 2.84 27.42 9.52
C LEU A 12 2.24 26.41 8.54
N GLU A 13 1.59 26.85 7.45
CA GLU A 13 1.08 25.97 6.39
C GLU A 13 2.20 25.22 5.66
N ARG A 14 3.38 25.84 5.48
CA ARG A 14 4.55 25.14 4.93
C ARG A 14 5.16 24.12 5.89
N ILE A 15 5.11 24.41 7.20
CA ILE A 15 5.66 23.53 8.24
C ILE A 15 4.72 22.35 8.53
N ALA A 16 3.41 22.59 8.50
CA ALA A 16 2.36 21.63 8.80
C ALA A 16 1.21 21.78 7.78
N PRO A 17 1.39 21.30 6.54
CA PRO A 17 0.36 21.37 5.53
C PRO A 17 -0.90 20.62 6.00
N ALA A 18 -2.06 21.07 5.51
CA ALA A 18 -3.33 20.40 5.78
C ALA A 18 -3.23 18.90 5.41
N PRO A 19 -3.89 18.00 6.17
CA PRO A 19 -3.91 16.58 5.85
C PRO A 19 -4.32 16.37 4.39
N ALA A 20 -3.54 15.60 3.63
CA ALA A 20 -3.84 15.37 2.23
C ALA A 20 -5.22 14.70 2.08
N SER A 21 -6.00 15.14 1.10
CA SER A 21 -7.24 14.46 0.73
C SER A 21 -6.95 13.01 0.36
N ALA A 22 -7.95 12.13 0.53
CA ALA A 22 -7.82 10.75 0.06
C ALA A 22 -7.39 10.73 -1.42
N PRO A 23 -6.48 9.82 -1.80
CA PRO A 23 -6.04 9.73 -3.20
C PRO A 23 -7.21 9.31 -4.09
N ASP A 24 -7.11 9.62 -5.37
CA ASP A 24 -7.95 8.98 -6.37
C ASP A 24 -7.54 7.50 -6.47
N TRP A 25 -8.37 6.64 -5.89
CA TRP A 25 -8.15 5.20 -5.89
C TRP A 25 -8.21 4.58 -7.29
N THR A 26 -8.78 5.27 -8.28
CA THR A 26 -8.81 4.79 -9.67
C THR A 26 -7.53 5.11 -10.43
N ALA A 27 -6.68 6.00 -9.91
CA ALA A 27 -5.45 6.43 -10.58
C ALA A 27 -4.33 5.37 -10.58
N ALA A 28 -4.35 4.43 -9.63
CA ALA A 28 -3.33 3.37 -9.53
C ALA A 28 -3.82 2.13 -8.78
N GLU A 29 -3.10 1.01 -8.96
CA GLU A 29 -3.29 -0.22 -8.19
C GLU A 29 -2.32 -0.37 -7.01
N ALA A 30 -1.41 0.58 -6.85
CA ALA A 30 -0.40 0.57 -5.81
C ALA A 30 -0.18 1.98 -5.26
N PHE A 31 0.07 2.07 -3.97
CA PHE A 31 0.29 3.33 -3.25
C PHE A 31 1.42 3.17 -2.25
N VAL A 32 2.09 4.28 -1.91
CA VAL A 32 3.06 4.36 -0.82
C VAL A 32 2.51 5.26 0.27
N TRP A 33 2.57 4.80 1.52
CA TRP A 33 2.22 5.62 2.67
C TRP A 33 3.38 6.52 3.07
N HIS A 34 3.10 7.81 3.27
CA HIS A 34 4.02 8.78 3.82
C HIS A 34 3.40 9.45 5.05
N THR A 35 4.22 9.84 6.03
CA THR A 35 3.78 10.36 7.33
C THR A 35 4.07 11.85 7.56
N ALA A 36 4.67 12.53 6.57
CA ALA A 36 5.07 13.93 6.66
C ALA A 36 4.86 14.67 5.32
N PRO A 37 3.65 15.19 5.05
CA PRO A 37 2.40 14.90 5.75
C PRO A 37 1.86 13.49 5.44
N ASP A 38 0.90 13.05 6.24
CA ASP A 38 0.10 11.85 6.02
C ASP A 38 -0.55 11.88 4.63
N ARG A 39 -0.15 10.97 3.74
CA ARG A 39 -0.69 10.83 2.38
C ARG A 39 -0.40 9.48 1.75
N LEU A 40 -1.17 9.15 0.71
CA LEU A 40 -1.01 7.96 -0.12
C LEU A 40 -0.64 8.37 -1.54
N ASP A 41 0.63 8.24 -1.88
CA ASP A 41 1.10 8.61 -3.21
C ASP A 41 0.90 7.42 -4.17
N PRO A 42 0.25 7.60 -5.33
CA PRO A 42 0.05 6.53 -6.29
C PRO A 42 1.39 6.10 -6.91
N VAL A 43 1.51 4.81 -7.19
CA VAL A 43 2.65 4.22 -7.92
C VAL A 43 2.14 3.81 -9.31
N PRO A 44 2.39 4.62 -10.36
CA PRO A 44 1.86 4.36 -11.69
C PRO A 44 2.41 3.06 -12.30
N GLU A 45 3.69 2.79 -12.04
CA GLU A 45 4.38 1.60 -12.52
C GLU A 45 4.93 0.80 -11.34
N VAL A 46 4.29 -0.33 -11.06
CA VAL A 46 4.76 -1.27 -10.04
C VAL A 46 5.86 -2.11 -10.65
N ALA A 47 7.04 -2.12 -10.03
CA ALA A 47 8.12 -3.05 -10.36
C ALA A 47 7.70 -4.50 -10.05
N ARG A 48 7.01 -5.13 -11.00
CA ARG A 48 6.50 -6.50 -10.91
C ARG A 48 7.54 -7.46 -11.49
N VAL A 49 7.56 -8.65 -10.93
CA VAL A 49 8.27 -9.80 -11.49
C VAL A 49 7.21 -10.87 -11.76
N GLU A 50 7.32 -11.55 -12.90
CA GLU A 50 6.42 -12.65 -13.24
C GLU A 50 6.48 -13.74 -12.16
N LEU A 51 5.32 -14.26 -11.79
CA LEU A 51 5.19 -15.24 -10.71
C LEU A 51 6.01 -16.53 -10.98
N SER A 52 6.14 -16.88 -12.26
CA SER A 52 6.92 -18.02 -12.75
C SER A 52 8.44 -17.85 -12.62
N LEU A 53 8.94 -16.61 -12.51
CA LEU A 53 10.36 -16.32 -12.31
C LEU A 53 10.80 -16.48 -10.84
N LEU A 54 9.84 -16.62 -9.92
CA LEU A 54 10.11 -16.87 -8.51
C LEU A 54 10.32 -18.38 -8.27
N VAL A 55 11.56 -18.82 -8.48
CA VAL A 55 11.97 -20.23 -8.35
C VAL A 55 12.26 -20.59 -6.90
N ALA A 56 12.00 -21.86 -6.52
CA ALA A 56 12.28 -22.44 -5.20
C ALA A 56 11.48 -21.84 -4.02
N VAL A 57 10.44 -21.06 -4.32
CA VAL A 57 9.50 -20.51 -3.32
C VAL A 57 8.05 -20.99 -3.53
N ASP A 58 7.85 -22.05 -4.33
CA ASP A 58 6.55 -22.51 -4.81
C ASP A 58 5.51 -22.67 -3.70
N ARG A 59 5.90 -23.28 -2.57
CA ARG A 59 4.98 -23.47 -1.43
C ARG A 59 4.52 -22.14 -0.84
N ALA A 60 5.45 -21.24 -0.54
CA ALA A 60 5.15 -19.94 0.05
C ALA A 60 4.34 -19.08 -0.93
N ARG A 61 4.74 -19.09 -2.20
CA ARG A 61 4.08 -18.41 -3.32
C ARG A 61 2.63 -18.86 -3.49
N ASN A 62 2.40 -20.17 -3.61
CA ASN A 62 1.06 -20.72 -3.81
C ASN A 62 0.16 -20.48 -2.59
N THR A 63 0.72 -20.60 -1.38
CA THR A 63 -0.02 -20.32 -0.13
C THR A 63 -0.45 -18.86 -0.06
N LEU A 64 0.47 -17.93 -0.35
CA LEU A 64 0.18 -16.50 -0.34
C LEU A 64 -0.81 -16.13 -1.44
N LEU A 65 -0.67 -16.70 -2.64
CA LEU A 65 -1.58 -16.47 -3.76
C LEU A 65 -3.01 -16.90 -3.41
N GLU A 66 -3.20 -18.13 -2.93
CA GLU A 66 -4.53 -18.63 -2.58
C GLU A 66 -5.19 -17.75 -1.50
N ASN A 67 -4.45 -17.43 -0.42
CA ASN A 67 -4.94 -16.55 0.64
C ASN A 67 -5.33 -15.16 0.10
N THR A 68 -4.54 -14.62 -0.82
CA THR A 68 -4.78 -13.28 -1.40
C THR A 68 -5.96 -13.31 -2.37
N LEU A 69 -6.15 -14.39 -3.13
CA LEU A 69 -7.33 -14.59 -3.98
C LEU A 69 -8.62 -14.68 -3.15
N GLN A 70 -8.59 -15.40 -2.03
CA GLN A 70 -9.72 -15.44 -1.09
C GLN A 70 -10.07 -14.03 -0.61
N PHE A 71 -9.07 -13.27 -0.17
CA PHE A 71 -9.26 -11.88 0.25
C PHE A 71 -9.86 -11.01 -0.86
N ALA A 72 -9.28 -11.08 -2.07
CA ALA A 72 -9.72 -10.27 -3.21
C ALA A 72 -11.15 -10.61 -3.66
N ARG A 73 -11.63 -11.84 -3.42
CA ARG A 73 -13.01 -12.28 -3.66
C ARG A 73 -13.97 -11.88 -2.53
N GLY A 74 -13.48 -11.35 -1.41
CA GLY A 74 -14.28 -10.97 -0.25
C GLY A 74 -14.49 -12.08 0.78
N TYR A 75 -13.76 -13.19 0.67
CA TYR A 75 -13.76 -14.24 1.68
C TYR A 75 -12.75 -13.94 2.80
N PRO A 76 -12.88 -14.60 3.97
CA PRO A 76 -11.88 -14.52 5.02
C PRO A 76 -10.48 -14.91 4.52
N ALA A 77 -9.48 -14.16 4.97
CA ALA A 77 -8.07 -14.40 4.67
C ALA A 77 -7.21 -14.10 5.90
N ASN A 78 -6.01 -14.65 5.91
CA ASN A 78 -5.07 -14.52 7.01
C ASN A 78 -4.05 -13.40 6.73
N ASN A 79 -3.58 -12.76 7.79
CA ASN A 79 -2.35 -11.98 7.72
C ASN A 79 -1.16 -12.94 7.48
N ALA A 80 -0.25 -12.56 6.58
CA ALA A 80 0.90 -13.37 6.24
C ALA A 80 2.20 -12.73 6.78
N LEU A 81 3.06 -13.55 7.40
CA LEU A 81 4.41 -13.14 7.78
C LEU A 81 5.41 -13.69 6.77
N LEU A 82 5.94 -12.82 5.91
CA LEU A 82 7.03 -13.14 5.00
C LEU A 82 8.37 -12.84 5.70
N TRP A 83 9.20 -13.86 5.89
CA TRP A 83 10.49 -13.75 6.58
C TRP A 83 11.63 -14.34 5.75
N GLY A 84 12.86 -13.91 6.06
CA GLY A 84 14.07 -14.25 5.32
C GLY A 84 15.00 -13.04 5.13
N ALA A 85 16.22 -13.27 4.65
CA ALA A 85 17.25 -12.24 4.51
C ALA A 85 16.82 -11.06 3.60
N ARG A 86 17.47 -9.91 3.75
CA ARG A 86 17.29 -8.75 2.86
C ARG A 86 17.66 -9.16 1.42
N GLY A 87 16.85 -8.75 0.45
CA GLY A 87 17.07 -9.11 -0.95
C GLY A 87 16.50 -10.46 -1.40
N MET A 88 15.91 -11.27 -0.51
CA MET A 88 15.31 -12.57 -0.86
C MET A 88 13.91 -12.47 -1.51
N GLY A 89 13.60 -11.36 -2.17
CA GLY A 89 12.37 -11.24 -2.99
C GLY A 89 11.04 -11.23 -2.23
N LYS A 90 10.99 -10.92 -0.92
CA LYS A 90 9.73 -10.85 -0.15
C LYS A 90 8.73 -9.86 -0.74
N SER A 91 9.16 -8.61 -0.96
CA SER A 91 8.32 -7.59 -1.59
C SER A 91 8.03 -7.92 -3.06
N SER A 92 8.98 -8.53 -3.77
CA SER A 92 8.78 -9.02 -5.14
C SER A 92 7.67 -10.07 -5.21
N LEU A 93 7.62 -10.98 -4.23
CA LEU A 93 6.58 -12.00 -4.13
C LEU A 93 5.19 -11.38 -3.90
N VAL A 94 5.09 -10.37 -3.03
CA VAL A 94 3.83 -9.62 -2.82
C VAL A 94 3.38 -8.96 -4.12
N LYS A 95 4.28 -8.25 -4.81
CA LYS A 95 3.99 -7.56 -6.08
C LYS A 95 3.61 -8.53 -7.20
N ALA A 96 4.24 -9.71 -7.24
CA ALA A 96 3.91 -10.77 -8.20
C ALA A 96 2.55 -11.41 -7.93
N VAL A 97 2.24 -11.74 -6.66
CA VAL A 97 0.92 -12.26 -6.26
C VAL A 97 -0.18 -11.25 -6.56
N HIS A 98 0.06 -9.97 -6.26
CA HIS A 98 -0.87 -8.90 -6.62
C HIS A 98 -1.11 -8.82 -8.13
N ALA A 99 -0.05 -8.94 -8.94
CA ALA A 99 -0.17 -8.95 -10.39
C ALA A 99 -1.07 -10.09 -10.88
N GLU A 100 -0.88 -11.28 -10.32
CA GLU A 100 -1.67 -12.46 -10.65
C GLU A 100 -3.14 -12.30 -10.26
N VAL A 101 -3.43 -11.69 -9.10
CA VAL A 101 -4.82 -11.39 -8.68
C VAL A 101 -5.50 -10.44 -9.67
N LEU A 102 -4.81 -9.36 -10.08
CA LEU A 102 -5.33 -8.43 -11.09
C LEU A 102 -5.55 -9.11 -12.44
N ARG A 103 -4.64 -10.01 -12.85
CA ARG A 103 -4.75 -10.79 -14.08
C ARG A 103 -5.99 -11.70 -14.10
N GLN A 104 -6.48 -12.12 -12.93
CA GLN A 104 -7.74 -12.86 -12.77
C GLN A 104 -8.99 -11.96 -12.74
N GLY A 105 -8.84 -10.66 -12.98
CA GLY A 105 -9.94 -9.69 -13.02
C GLY A 105 -10.49 -9.29 -11.65
N LEU A 106 -9.74 -9.56 -10.57
CA LEU A 106 -10.15 -9.22 -9.20
C LEU A 106 -9.56 -7.86 -8.79
N GLY A 107 -10.39 -7.01 -8.21
CA GLY A 107 -9.96 -5.72 -7.67
C GLY A 107 -9.19 -5.88 -6.35
N LEU A 108 -7.91 -5.54 -6.35
CA LEU A 108 -7.06 -5.50 -5.17
C LEU A 108 -6.01 -4.40 -5.32
N LYS A 109 -5.87 -3.55 -4.31
CA LYS A 109 -4.85 -2.51 -4.26
C LYS A 109 -3.76 -2.91 -3.28
N ILE A 110 -2.51 -2.52 -3.56
CA ILE A 110 -1.40 -2.69 -2.61
C ILE A 110 -0.99 -1.35 -2.01
N VAL A 111 -0.62 -1.36 -0.74
CA VAL A 111 -0.10 -0.19 -0.03
C VAL A 111 1.23 -0.58 0.61
N GLU A 112 2.30 0.05 0.17
CA GLU A 112 3.64 -0.12 0.75
C GLU A 112 3.80 0.81 1.94
N LEU A 113 4.21 0.25 3.08
CA LEU A 113 4.47 0.98 4.31
C LEU A 113 5.92 0.77 4.74
N SER A 114 6.66 1.85 4.94
CA SER A 114 8.02 1.71 5.45
C SER A 114 8.04 1.24 6.91
N ARG A 115 9.11 0.54 7.29
CA ARG A 115 9.24 0.00 8.65
C ARG A 115 9.23 1.10 9.71
N GLU A 116 9.90 2.22 9.44
CA GLU A 116 9.90 3.41 10.30
C GLU A 116 8.51 4.01 10.50
N ASP A 117 7.60 3.80 9.56
CA ASP A 117 6.23 4.33 9.59
C ASP A 117 5.22 3.37 10.23
N LEU A 118 5.62 2.17 10.66
CA LEU A 118 4.74 1.22 11.36
C LEU A 118 3.94 1.83 12.53
N PRO A 119 4.49 2.73 13.37
CA PRO A 119 3.71 3.39 14.42
C PRO A 119 2.53 4.22 13.91
N SER A 120 2.55 4.63 12.64
CA SER A 120 1.49 5.42 12.00
C SER A 120 0.37 4.58 11.37
N ILE A 121 0.45 3.24 11.44
CA ILE A 121 -0.49 2.33 10.76
C ILE A 121 -1.96 2.62 11.11
N GLY A 122 -2.26 3.05 12.34
CA GLY A 122 -3.62 3.42 12.74
C GLY A 122 -4.19 4.57 11.91
N ARG A 123 -3.35 5.56 11.56
CA ARG A 123 -3.73 6.70 10.72
C ARG A 123 -3.94 6.24 9.27
N LEU A 124 -3.01 5.46 8.72
CA LEU A 124 -3.17 4.82 7.41
C LEU A 124 -4.50 4.04 7.32
N LEU A 125 -4.79 3.18 8.29
CA LEU A 125 -6.03 2.40 8.32
C LEU A 125 -7.28 3.29 8.38
N ALA A 126 -7.22 4.47 8.98
CA ALA A 126 -8.32 5.43 8.95
C ALA A 126 -8.60 5.94 7.53
N HIS A 127 -7.55 6.25 6.75
CA HIS A 127 -7.69 6.61 5.33
C HIS A 127 -8.26 5.45 4.50
N LEU A 128 -7.74 4.24 4.67
CA LEU A 128 -8.18 3.07 3.90
C LEU A 128 -9.64 2.69 4.20
N ARG A 129 -10.09 2.85 5.45
CA ARG A 129 -11.47 2.58 5.84
C ARG A 129 -12.48 3.51 5.15
N ALA A 130 -12.08 4.72 4.76
CA ALA A 130 -12.97 5.62 4.02
C ALA A 130 -13.27 5.10 2.61
N ALA A 131 -12.37 4.29 2.03
CA ALA A 131 -12.47 3.73 0.69
C ALA A 131 -13.20 2.37 0.69
N ARG A 132 -14.52 2.39 0.97
CA ARG A 132 -15.34 1.18 1.21
C ARG A 132 -15.41 0.21 0.03
N ASP A 133 -15.26 0.71 -1.19
CA ASP A 133 -15.41 -0.07 -2.42
C ASP A 133 -14.10 -0.75 -2.86
N HIS A 134 -13.03 -0.58 -2.07
CA HIS A 134 -11.70 -1.10 -2.40
C HIS A 134 -11.19 -2.07 -1.32
N ARG A 135 -10.40 -3.05 -1.77
CA ARG A 135 -9.65 -3.96 -0.91
C ARG A 135 -8.18 -3.61 -0.97
N PHE A 136 -7.52 -3.61 0.18
CA PHE A 136 -6.12 -3.21 0.31
C PHE A 136 -5.29 -4.34 0.93
N LEU A 137 -4.17 -4.66 0.29
CA LEU A 137 -3.11 -5.47 0.85
C LEU A 137 -1.98 -4.53 1.28
N LEU A 138 -1.74 -4.48 2.60
CA LEU A 138 -0.66 -3.69 3.19
C LEU A 138 0.58 -4.58 3.30
N PHE A 139 1.76 -4.05 2.92
CA PHE A 139 3.02 -4.79 3.01
C PHE A 139 4.23 -3.90 3.30
#